data_AF-A0A7Y5FTA6-F1
#
_entry.id   AF-A0A7Y5FTA6-F1
#
_cell.length_a   1.000
_cell.length_b   1.000
_cell.length_c   1.000
_cell.angle_alpha   90.00
_cell.angle_beta   90.00
_cell.angle_gamma   90.00
#
_symmetry.space_group_name_H-M   'P 1'
#
loop_
_entity.id
_entity.type
_entity.pdbx_description
1 polymer ?
#
loop_
_entity_poly.entity_id
_entity_poly.type
_entity_poly.pdbx_seq_one_letter_code
_entity_poly.pdbx_strand_id
1 'polypeptide(L)'
;MGLNSLADKIAGFRASILVYGQSRRALLLLLALTWLYQILGIFIIYLVGRSLGIELAIWHYFIYIPLITTIALLPVSLAGLGIREGAFVFFFAQAGVAQAQALSLSLMIFAQSVALALLGGLWYLLAKEQLEKSRPAESGQTTQVIPKESF
;
A
#
# COMPACT_ATOMS: atom_id res chain seq x y z
N MET A 1 1.86 -20.15 29.38
CA MET A 1 0.73 -19.75 28.51
C MET A 1 1.13 -18.99 27.23
N GLY A 2 2.36 -18.47 27.06
CA GLY A 2 2.72 -17.61 25.90
C GLY A 2 3.50 -18.23 24.73
N LEU A 3 3.98 -19.48 24.83
CA LEU A 3 4.86 -20.08 23.80
C LEU A 3 4.10 -20.91 22.75
N ASN A 4 3.00 -21.58 23.13
CA ASN A 4 2.25 -22.43 22.21
C ASN A 4 1.44 -21.62 21.17
N SER A 5 0.90 -20.45 21.54
CA SER A 5 0.13 -19.63 20.59
C SER A 5 0.97 -18.94 19.51
N LEU A 6 2.25 -18.66 19.80
CA LEU A 6 3.22 -18.18 18.82
C LEU A 6 3.61 -19.29 17.85
N ALA A 7 3.83 -20.51 18.36
CA ALA A 7 4.09 -21.68 17.52
C ALA A 7 2.92 -21.98 16.58
N ASP A 8 1.67 -21.90 17.08
CA ASP A 8 0.46 -22.13 16.28
C ASP A 8 0.24 -21.03 15.21
N LYS A 9 0.51 -19.76 15.54
CA LYS A 9 0.47 -18.67 14.55
C LYS A 9 1.53 -18.82 13.46
N ILE A 10 2.75 -19.22 13.82
CA ILE A 10 3.84 -19.45 12.87
C ILE A 10 3.54 -20.69 12.01
N ALA A 11 2.95 -21.74 12.58
CA ALA A 11 2.52 -22.92 11.85
C ALA A 11 1.38 -22.61 10.87
N GLY A 12 0.38 -21.82 11.27
CA GLY A 12 -0.71 -21.36 10.39
C GLY A 12 -0.24 -20.43 9.27
N PHE A 13 0.75 -19.57 9.55
CA PHE A 13 1.40 -18.73 8.54
C PHE A 13 2.21 -19.57 7.54
N ARG A 14 2.97 -20.57 8.01
CA ARG A 14 3.69 -21.51 7.14
C ARG A 14 2.75 -22.35 6.28
N ALA A 15 1.63 -22.83 6.84
CA ALA A 15 0.63 -23.59 6.09
C ALA A 15 0.00 -22.73 4.97
N SER A 16 -0.31 -21.46 5.25
CA SER A 16 -0.81 -20.52 4.25
C SER A 16 0.19 -20.23 3.12
N ILE A 17 1.48 -20.13 3.44
CA ILE A 17 2.56 -19.95 2.44
C ILE A 17 2.74 -21.21 1.58
N LEU A 18 2.65 -22.40 2.17
CA LEU A 18 2.85 -23.67 1.46
C LEU A 18 1.66 -24.03 0.55
N VAL A 19 0.43 -23.64 0.92
CA VAL A 19 -0.75 -23.77 0.05
C VAL A 19 -0.66 -22.83 -1.16
N TYR A 20 -0.08 -21.64 -1.01
CA TYR A 20 0.21 -20.73 -2.14
C TYR A 20 1.36 -21.24 -3.04
N GLY A 21 2.31 -21.98 -2.47
CA GLY A 21 3.44 -22.58 -3.18
C GLY A 21 3.09 -23.76 -4.10
N GLN A 22 1.91 -24.38 -3.96
CA GLN A 22 1.53 -25.55 -4.76
C GLN A 22 1.09 -25.23 -6.20
N SER A 23 0.75 -23.98 -6.52
CA SER A 23 0.39 -23.59 -7.88
C SER A 23 1.35 -22.53 -8.42
N ARG A 24 2.38 -22.97 -9.17
CA ARG A 24 3.31 -22.09 -9.91
C ARG A 24 2.57 -21.00 -10.71
N ARG A 25 1.36 -21.32 -11.20
CA ARG A 25 0.47 -20.38 -11.90
C ARG A 25 0.00 -19.23 -11.01
N ALA A 26 -0.41 -19.47 -9.76
CA ALA A 26 -0.87 -18.40 -8.87
C ALA A 26 0.28 -17.45 -8.49
N LEU A 27 1.47 -17.99 -8.23
CA LEU A 27 2.66 -17.18 -7.97
C LEU A 27 3.05 -16.30 -9.17
N LEU A 28 3.02 -16.87 -10.39
CA LEU A 28 3.29 -16.11 -11.61
C LEU A 28 2.23 -15.02 -11.86
N LEU A 29 0.95 -15.32 -11.60
CA LEU A 29 -0.13 -14.34 -11.74
C LEU A 29 0.00 -13.19 -10.74
N LEU A 30 0.31 -13.48 -9.47
CA LEU A 30 0.55 -12.43 -8.47
C LEU A 30 1.75 -11.56 -8.82
N LEU A 31 2.84 -12.19 -9.26
CA LEU A 31 4.04 -11.48 -9.68
C LEU A 31 3.72 -10.57 -10.87
N ALA A 32 3.05 -11.08 -11.90
CA ALA A 32 2.63 -10.30 -13.06
C ALA A 32 1.71 -9.13 -12.67
N LEU A 33 0.76 -9.37 -11.76
CA LEU A 33 -0.15 -8.33 -11.27
C LEU A 33 0.59 -7.24 -10.49
N THR A 34 1.61 -7.62 -9.72
CA THR A 34 2.47 -6.68 -8.98
C THR A 34 3.30 -5.82 -9.92
N TRP A 35 3.94 -6.44 -10.92
CA TRP A 35 4.67 -5.72 -11.96
C TRP A 35 3.76 -4.79 -12.75
N LEU A 36 2.57 -5.25 -13.12
CA LEU A 36 1.57 -4.45 -13.81
C LEU A 36 1.18 -3.23 -12.97
N TYR A 37 0.88 -3.42 -11.68
CA TYR A 37 0.58 -2.33 -10.76
C TYR A 37 1.73 -1.31 -10.67
N GLN A 38 2.98 -1.78 -10.55
CA GLN A 38 4.15 -0.90 -10.51
C GLN A 38 4.33 -0.09 -11.80
N ILE A 39 4.16 -0.74 -12.96
CA ILE A 39 4.25 -0.08 -14.27
C ILE A 39 3.16 0.96 -14.44
N LEU A 40 1.90 0.63 -14.08
CA LEU A 40 0.80 1.58 -14.12
C LEU A 40 1.06 2.78 -13.20
N GLY A 41 1.58 2.55 -12.00
CA GLY A 41 1.94 3.63 -11.07
C GLY A 41 2.92 4.62 -11.68
N ILE A 42 3.99 4.12 -12.30
CA ILE A 42 4.97 4.97 -13.00
C ILE A 42 4.34 5.67 -14.20
N PHE A 43 3.49 4.99 -14.96
CA PHE A 43 2.80 5.55 -16.13
C PHE A 43 1.85 6.68 -15.74
N ILE A 44 1.11 6.55 -14.64
CA ILE A 44 0.26 7.63 -14.11
C ILE A 44 1.11 8.87 -13.78
N ILE A 45 2.23 8.70 -13.09
CA ILE A 45 3.13 9.81 -12.75
C ILE A 45 3.71 10.45 -14.01
N TYR A 46 4.04 9.65 -15.03
CA TYR A 46 4.45 10.15 -16.34
C TYR A 46 3.37 11.03 -16.99
N LEU A 47 2.11 10.59 -17.02
CA LEU A 47 1.00 11.37 -17.58
C LEU A 47 0.77 12.68 -16.83
N VAL A 48 0.85 12.67 -15.49
CA VAL A 48 0.79 13.89 -14.68
C VAL A 48 1.97 14.82 -14.97
N GLY A 49 3.16 14.25 -15.19
CA GLY A 49 4.32 15.04 -15.62
C GLY A 49 4.09 15.71 -16.98
N ARG A 50 3.53 14.99 -17.95
CA ARG A 50 3.18 15.53 -19.27
C ARG A 50 2.14 16.65 -19.18
N SER A 51 1.15 16.55 -18.30
CA SER A 51 0.16 17.62 -18.11
C SER A 51 0.74 18.89 -17.48
N LEU A 52 1.85 18.77 -16.75
CA LEU A 52 2.63 19.89 -16.19
C LEU A 52 3.69 20.45 -17.16
N GLY A 53 3.73 19.96 -18.40
CA GLY A 53 4.69 20.40 -19.42
C GLY A 53 6.10 19.83 -19.23
N ILE A 54 6.25 18.70 -18.52
CA ILE A 54 7.55 18.02 -18.38
C ILE A 54 7.81 17.17 -19.63
N GLU A 55 8.84 17.52 -20.39
CA GLU A 55 9.22 16.84 -21.64
C GLU A 55 10.34 15.81 -21.46
N LEU A 56 10.17 14.91 -20.49
CA LEU A 56 11.10 13.81 -20.27
C LEU A 56 10.62 12.52 -20.92
N ALA A 57 11.56 11.75 -21.45
CA ALA A 57 11.27 10.38 -21.89
C ALA A 57 10.88 9.51 -20.69
N ILE A 58 9.92 8.60 -20.90
CA ILE A 58 9.37 7.73 -19.84
C ILE A 58 10.44 6.92 -19.10
N TRP A 59 11.55 6.58 -19.75
CA TRP A 59 12.69 5.86 -19.15
C TRP A 59 13.27 6.58 -17.92
N HIS A 60 13.26 7.91 -17.89
CA HIS A 60 13.70 8.67 -16.72
C HIS A 60 12.80 8.38 -15.51
N TYR A 61 11.48 8.28 -15.72
CA TYR A 61 10.53 7.97 -14.66
C TYR A 61 10.73 6.54 -14.13
N PHE A 62 11.04 5.58 -14.99
CA PHE A 62 11.33 4.20 -14.57
C PHE A 62 12.56 4.07 -13.67
N ILE A 63 13.50 5.02 -13.73
CA ILE A 63 14.68 5.04 -12.86
C ILE A 63 14.41 5.90 -11.63
N TYR A 64 13.88 7.11 -11.82
CA TYR A 64 13.74 8.08 -10.74
C TYR A 64 12.64 7.71 -9.75
N ILE A 65 11.48 7.25 -10.22
CA ILE A 65 10.34 6.97 -9.34
C ILE A 65 10.65 5.87 -8.31
N PRO A 66 11.21 4.70 -8.68
CA PRO A 66 11.60 3.71 -7.68
C PRO A 66 12.56 4.28 -6.64
N LEU A 67 13.60 5.01 -7.06
CA LEU A 67 14.58 5.62 -6.15
C LEU A 67 13.92 6.62 -5.20
N ILE A 68 13.08 7.51 -5.72
CA ILE A 68 12.32 8.49 -4.93
C ILE A 68 11.43 7.78 -3.91
N THR A 69 10.71 6.73 -4.32
CA THR A 69 9.85 5.98 -3.40
C THR A 69 10.65 5.27 -2.31
N THR A 70 11.81 4.67 -2.63
CA THR A 70 12.71 4.07 -1.63
C THR A 70 13.19 5.11 -0.62
N ILE A 71 13.54 6.31 -1.06
CA ILE A 71 13.95 7.41 -0.18
C ILE A 71 12.77 7.88 0.68
N ALA A 72 11.57 7.99 0.10
CA ALA A 72 10.37 8.39 0.82
C ALA A 72 9.90 7.36 1.86
N LEU A 73 10.32 6.10 1.74
CA LEU A 73 10.07 5.05 2.74
C LEU A 73 10.91 5.24 4.01
N LEU A 74 11.96 6.06 3.98
CA LEU A 74 12.78 6.30 5.15
C LEU A 74 11.93 7.03 6.22
N PRO A 75 11.89 6.53 7.48
CA PRO A 75 11.04 7.07 8.55
C PRO A 75 11.62 8.36 9.14
N VAL A 76 12.15 9.23 8.30
CA VAL A 76 12.76 10.52 8.68
C VAL A 76 11.74 11.66 8.54
N SER A 77 10.62 11.44 7.84
CA SER A 77 9.55 12.44 7.65
C SER A 77 8.15 11.83 7.75
N LEU A 78 7.17 12.65 8.16
CA LEU A 78 5.75 12.27 8.18
C LEU A 78 5.24 12.10 6.75
N ALA A 79 4.85 10.88 6.37
CA ALA A 79 4.32 10.55 5.04
C ALA A 79 5.22 10.95 3.85
N GLY A 80 6.53 11.06 4.07
CA GLY A 80 7.48 11.50 3.05
C GLY A 80 7.47 13.01 2.79
N LEU A 81 6.71 13.82 3.53
CA LEU A 81 6.59 15.27 3.29
C LEU A 81 7.94 15.98 3.53
N GLY A 82 8.40 16.71 2.51
CA GLY A 82 9.70 17.37 2.44
C GLY A 82 10.76 16.49 1.77
N ILE A 83 10.86 15.22 2.15
CA ILE A 83 11.87 14.29 1.59
C ILE A 83 11.49 13.85 0.19
N ARG A 84 10.23 13.48 -0.02
CA ARG A 84 9.70 13.11 -1.34
C ARG A 84 9.80 14.30 -2.29
N GLU A 85 9.33 15.46 -1.87
CA GLU A 85 9.37 16.69 -2.68
C GLU A 85 10.81 17.06 -3.05
N GLY A 86 11.73 17.01 -2.08
CA GLY A 86 13.15 17.22 -2.31
C GLY A 86 13.75 16.19 -3.28
N ALA A 87 13.38 14.91 -3.16
CA ALA A 87 13.85 13.86 -4.05
C ALA A 87 13.31 14.05 -5.48
N PHE A 88 12.03 14.39 -5.66
CA PHE A 88 11.46 14.75 -6.96
C PHE A 88 12.23 15.91 -7.60
N VAL A 89 12.42 17.02 -6.86
CA VAL A 89 13.17 18.17 -7.35
C VAL A 89 14.61 17.78 -7.70
N PHE A 90 15.29 17.03 -6.83
CA PHE A 90 16.68 16.62 -7.04
C PHE A 90 16.87 15.76 -8.30
N PHE A 91 16.09 14.68 -8.46
CA PHE A 91 16.26 13.78 -9.61
C PHE A 91 15.81 14.41 -10.92
N PHE A 92 14.69 15.14 -10.92
CA PHE A 92 14.18 15.75 -12.15
C PHE A 92 15.02 16.98 -12.58
N ALA A 93 15.62 17.72 -11.64
CA ALA A 93 16.55 18.80 -11.97
C ALA A 93 17.81 18.29 -12.68
N GLN A 94 18.28 17.08 -12.39
CA GLN A 94 19.40 16.46 -13.12
C GLN A 94 19.09 16.22 -14.60
N ALA A 95 17.81 16.06 -14.93
CA ALA A 95 17.34 15.91 -16.31
C ALA A 95 16.88 17.25 -16.94
N GLY A 96 17.21 18.39 -16.31
CA GLY A 96 16.93 19.72 -16.84
C GLY A 96 15.52 20.25 -16.56
N VAL A 97 14.71 19.57 -15.74
CA VAL A 97 13.36 20.02 -15.40
C VAL A 97 13.40 21.15 -14.38
N ALA A 98 12.56 22.17 -14.57
CA ALA A 98 12.47 23.28 -13.63
C ALA A 98 12.01 22.79 -12.25
N GLN A 99 12.64 23.30 -11.18
CA GLN A 99 12.31 22.89 -9.79
C GLN A 99 10.83 23.08 -9.47
N ALA A 100 10.21 24.16 -9.95
CA ALA A 100 8.79 24.41 -9.79
C ALA A 100 7.92 23.30 -10.41
N GLN A 101 8.25 22.82 -11.61
CA GLN A 101 7.52 21.74 -12.27
C GLN A 101 7.68 20.41 -11.52
N ALA A 102 8.90 20.09 -11.08
CA ALA A 102 9.17 18.87 -10.31
C ALA A 102 8.45 18.87 -8.94
N LEU A 103 8.41 20.02 -8.27
CA LEU A 103 7.67 20.21 -7.04
C LEU A 103 6.15 20.07 -7.27
N SER A 104 5.62 20.72 -8.32
CA SER A 104 4.21 20.59 -8.71
C SER A 104 3.82 19.13 -9.00
N LEU A 105 4.71 18.37 -9.64
CA LEU A 105 4.51 16.95 -9.88
C LEU A 105 4.39 16.17 -8.56
N SER A 106 5.33 16.34 -7.62
CA SER A 106 5.27 15.69 -6.30
C SER A 106 3.97 16.03 -5.57
N LEU A 107 3.57 17.30 -5.57
CA LEU A 107 2.35 17.76 -4.92
C LEU A 107 1.08 17.20 -5.56
N MET A 108 1.02 17.08 -6.89
CA MET A 108 -0.12 16.46 -7.55
C MET A 108 -0.26 14.98 -7.24
N ILE A 109 0.86 14.24 -7.20
CA ILE A 109 0.84 12.83 -6.81
C ILE A 109 0.41 12.67 -5.34
N PHE A 110 0.86 13.57 -4.46
CA PHE A 110 0.40 13.59 -3.07
C PHE A 110 -1.09 13.90 -2.97
N ALA A 111 -1.57 14.92 -3.65
CA ALA A 111 -2.98 15.30 -3.66
C ALA A 111 -3.87 14.17 -4.19
N GLN A 112 -3.46 13.49 -5.26
CA GLN A 112 -4.12 12.30 -5.77
C GLN A 112 -4.18 11.19 -4.71
N SER A 113 -3.07 10.94 -4.01
CA SER A 113 -3.01 9.92 -2.96
C SER A 113 -3.95 10.24 -1.79
N VAL A 114 -3.99 11.51 -1.37
CA VAL A 114 -4.93 11.99 -0.35
C VAL A 114 -6.38 11.84 -0.82
N ALA A 115 -6.70 12.20 -2.06
CA ALA A 115 -8.05 12.05 -2.61
C ALA A 115 -8.51 10.58 -2.61
N LEU A 116 -7.65 9.65 -3.04
CA LEU A 116 -7.95 8.22 -3.00
C LEU A 116 -8.12 7.69 -1.56
N ALA A 117 -7.26 8.12 -0.64
CA ALA A 117 -7.37 7.76 0.77
C ALA A 117 -8.68 8.27 1.40
N LEU A 118 -9.11 9.49 1.07
CA LEU A 118 -10.38 10.04 1.51
C LEU A 118 -11.57 9.28 0.94
N LEU A 119 -11.55 8.91 -0.34
CA LEU A 119 -12.59 8.08 -0.95
C LEU A 119 -12.70 6.71 -0.27
N GLY A 120 -11.57 6.06 -0.01
CA GLY A 120 -11.53 4.80 0.72
C GLY A 120 -12.02 4.94 2.17
N GLY A 121 -11.64 6.02 2.86
CA GLY A 121 -12.10 6.34 4.20
C GLY A 121 -13.61 6.61 4.27
N LEU A 122 -14.16 7.35 3.29
CA LEU A 122 -15.59 7.61 3.19
C LEU A 122 -16.36 6.32 2.91
N TRP A 123 -15.88 5.49 1.98
CA TRP A 123 -16.46 4.17 1.73
C TRP A 123 -16.47 3.31 2.99
N TYR A 124 -15.39 3.30 3.75
CA TYR A 124 -15.30 2.56 5.01
C TYR A 124 -16.35 3.03 6.04
N LEU A 125 -16.53 4.35 6.19
CA LEU A 125 -17.54 4.90 7.11
C LEU A 125 -18.96 4.51 6.69
N LEU A 126 -19.28 4.56 5.39
CA LEU A 126 -20.59 4.17 4.86
C LEU A 126 -20.84 2.65 4.94
N ALA A 127 -19.80 1.85 4.71
CA ALA A 127 -19.89 0.39 4.78
C ALA A 127 -19.96 -0.13 6.23
N LYS A 128 -19.46 0.63 7.21
CA LYS A 128 -19.47 0.26 8.62
C LYS A 128 -20.89 -0.03 9.14
N GLU A 129 -21.88 0.77 8.72
CA GLU A 129 -23.29 0.57 9.11
C GLU A 129 -23.85 -0.77 8.60
N GLN A 130 -23.42 -1.22 7.42
CA GLN A 130 -23.85 -2.50 6.84
C GLN A 130 -23.19 -3.69 7.53
N LEU A 131 -21.92 -3.54 7.95
CA LEU A 131 -21.18 -4.57 8.68
C LEU A 131 -21.70 -4.74 10.11
N GLU A 132 -22.08 -3.66 10.78
CA GLU A 132 -22.72 -3.72 12.11
C GLU A 132 -24.11 -4.35 12.05
N LYS A 133 -24.88 -4.09 10.99
CA LYS A 133 -26.21 -4.68 10.77
C LYS A 133 -26.17 -6.16 10.35
N SER A 134 -25.09 -6.57 9.70
CA SER A 134 -24.86 -7.97 9.28
C SER A 134 -24.13 -8.80 10.33
N ARG A 135 -23.74 -8.20 11.47
CA ARG A 135 -23.20 -8.94 12.60
C ARG A 135 -24.33 -9.80 13.16
N PRO A 136 -24.29 -11.13 13.03
CA PRO A 136 -25.32 -11.99 13.61
C PRO A 136 -25.41 -11.63 15.09
N ALA A 137 -26.63 -11.38 15.57
CA ALA A 137 -26.87 -11.15 16.99
C ALA A 137 -26.17 -12.28 17.74
N GLU A 138 -25.12 -11.96 18.50
CA GLU A 138 -24.59 -12.89 19.48
C GLU A 138 -25.76 -13.20 20.41
N SER A 139 -26.40 -14.33 20.14
CA SER A 139 -27.36 -14.95 21.02
C SER A 139 -26.70 -15.05 22.38
N GLY A 140 -27.29 -14.39 23.37
CA GLY A 140 -27.02 -14.74 24.76
C GLY A 140 -27.14 -16.25 24.93
N GLN A 141 -26.22 -16.84 25.69
CA GLN A 141 -25.94 -18.28 25.89
C GLN A 141 -24.88 -18.80 24.88
N THR A 142 -23.62 -19.04 25.26
CA THR A 142 -23.23 -20.09 26.22
C THR A 142 -21.77 -19.88 26.67
N THR A 143 -21.53 -19.06 27.69
CA THR A 143 -20.46 -19.36 28.66
C THR A 143 -21.12 -20.21 29.75
N GLN A 144 -21.48 -21.44 29.38
CA GLN A 144 -21.73 -22.46 30.39
C GLN A 144 -20.40 -22.74 31.08
N VAL A 145 -20.33 -22.28 32.33
CA VAL A 145 -19.87 -23.04 33.49
C VAL A 145 -19.11 -24.30 33.09
N ILE A 146 -17.77 -24.24 33.12
CA ILE A 146 -16.97 -25.45 33.30
C ILE A 146 -17.43 -26.08 34.61
N PRO A 147 -17.98 -27.30 34.61
CA PRO A 147 -18.32 -27.97 35.86
C PRO A 147 -17.02 -28.23 36.62
N LYS A 148 -16.97 -27.77 37.88
CA LYS A 148 -16.16 -28.43 38.90
C LYS A 148 -16.65 -29.87 38.99
N GLU A 149 -15.77 -30.84 38.74
CA GLU A 149 -15.70 -32.19 39.34
C GLU A 149 -14.29 -32.72 39.02
N SER A 150 -13.37 -32.66 39.98
CA SER A 150 -13.03 -33.74 40.93
C SER A 150 -12.42 -34.97 40.24
N PHE A 151 -11.10 -34.98 40.15
CA PHE A 151 -10.22 -36.10 40.55
C PHE A 151 -8.87 -35.53 40.98
#